data_AF-U6F0Q8-F1
#
_entry.id   AF-U6F0Q8-F1
#
_cell.length_a   1.000
_cell.length_b   1.000
_cell.length_c   1.000
_cell.angle_alpha   90.00
_cell.angle_beta   90.00
_cell.angle_gamma   90.00
#
_symmetry.space_group_name_H-M   'P 1'
#
loop_
_entity.id
_entity.type
_entity.pdbx_description
1 polymer ?
#
loop_
_entity_poly.entity_id
_entity_poly.type
_entity_poly.pdbx_seq_one_letter_code
_entity_poly.pdbx_strand_id
1 'polypeptide(L)'
;MQFIVGIIFGVITYFVFKIMIEKFNYITPGREADDEDVKLINKKQYKQKMAAKAAGKDANDPYIARATAYLDLLGGASNITELSSCATRLRVSVADPSKVAPDSQFKANKAVNVVHHGKAIQVIVGLDVPQVLDEMNQLMQESGNDAKVSTEQDNPYIERATGIVDLLGGEENIKDVIACSSRVRTHVFDTKKVAPDAEFKKIVDSYEVQHRDNNEIDIVVGLDAAQVVDQMKQLL
;
A
#
# COMPACT_ATOMS: atom_id res chain seq x y z
N MET A 1 7.61 -21.71 -44.74
CA MET A 1 7.34 -23.00 -44.07
C MET A 1 7.02 -22.82 -42.59
N GLN A 2 7.82 -22.08 -41.80
CA GLN A 2 7.54 -21.77 -40.39
C GLN A 2 6.12 -21.25 -40.10
N PHE A 3 5.61 -20.31 -40.92
CA PHE A 3 4.28 -19.72 -40.70
C PHE A 3 3.13 -20.72 -40.82
N ILE A 4 3.25 -21.69 -41.73
CA ILE A 4 2.23 -22.74 -41.92
C ILE A 4 2.19 -23.65 -40.69
N VAL A 5 3.36 -24.00 -40.14
CA VAL A 5 3.46 -24.80 -38.91
C VAL A 5 2.88 -24.05 -37.72
N GLY A 6 3.15 -22.74 -37.59
CA GLY A 6 2.57 -21.91 -36.54
C GLY A 6 1.04 -21.82 -36.59
N ILE A 7 0.46 -21.70 -37.79
CA ILE A 7 -1.00 -21.68 -37.97
C ILE A 7 -1.60 -23.04 -37.59
N ILE A 8 -1.01 -24.14 -38.04
CA ILE A 8 -1.48 -25.49 -37.70
C ILE A 8 -1.41 -25.73 -36.19
N PHE A 9 -0.30 -25.34 -35.55
CA PHE A 9 -0.14 -25.50 -34.10
C PHE A 9 -1.13 -24.61 -33.32
N GLY A 10 -1.39 -23.39 -33.79
CA GLY A 10 -2.40 -22.50 -33.20
C GLY A 10 -3.82 -23.09 -33.25
N VAL A 11 -4.20 -23.67 -34.39
CA VAL A 11 -5.49 -24.36 -34.54
C VAL A 11 -5.57 -25.56 -33.60
N ILE A 12 -4.55 -26.42 -33.57
CA ILE A 12 -4.52 -27.60 -32.68
C ILE A 12 -4.63 -27.17 -31.21
N THR A 13 -3.83 -26.18 -30.80
CA THR A 13 -3.80 -25.70 -29.41
C THR A 13 -5.16 -25.14 -29.00
N TYR A 14 -5.81 -24.34 -29.85
CA TYR A 14 -7.16 -23.81 -29.60
C TYR A 14 -8.19 -24.92 -29.36
N PHE A 15 -8.26 -25.91 -30.26
CA PHE A 15 -9.26 -26.98 -30.14
C PHE A 15 -8.97 -27.92 -28.97
N VAL A 16 -7.70 -28.22 -28.68
CA VAL A 16 -7.32 -29.03 -27.51
C VAL A 16 -7.74 -28.32 -26.22
N PHE A 17 -7.34 -27.06 -26.02
CA PHE A 17 -7.73 -26.31 -24.82
C PHE A 17 -9.24 -26.11 -24.74
N LYS A 18 -9.93 -25.82 -25.85
CA LYS A 18 -11.38 -25.69 -25.87
C LYS A 18 -12.08 -26.98 -25.40
N ILE A 19 -11.67 -28.13 -25.93
CA ILE A 19 -12.25 -29.43 -25.53
C ILE A 19 -11.90 -29.72 -24.05
N MET A 20 -10.70 -29.40 -23.59
CA MET A 20 -10.31 -29.57 -22.18
C MET A 20 -11.15 -28.67 -21.23
N ILE A 21 -11.40 -27.43 -21.62
CA ILE A 21 -12.15 -26.43 -20.84
C ILE A 21 -13.64 -26.80 -20.77
N GLU A 22 -14.26 -27.12 -21.91
CA GLU A 22 -15.69 -27.40 -22.03
C GLU A 22 -16.05 -28.79 -21.51
N LYS A 23 -15.24 -29.81 -21.82
CA LYS A 23 -15.56 -31.22 -21.52
C LYS A 23 -14.99 -31.71 -20.19
N PHE A 24 -13.83 -31.19 -19.78
CA PHE A 24 -13.15 -31.62 -18.56
C PHE A 24 -13.17 -30.58 -17.43
N ASN A 25 -13.88 -29.44 -17.60
CA ASN A 25 -14.01 -28.38 -16.60
C ASN A 25 -12.68 -27.97 -15.95
N TYR A 26 -11.61 -27.87 -16.75
CA TYR A 26 -10.35 -27.33 -16.26
C TYR A 26 -10.54 -25.89 -15.77
N ILE A 27 -10.10 -25.63 -14.54
CA ILE A 27 -10.11 -24.31 -13.91
C ILE A 27 -9.09 -23.44 -14.63
N THR A 28 -9.59 -22.52 -15.44
CA THR A 28 -8.78 -21.48 -16.11
C THR A 28 -8.83 -20.20 -15.30
N PRO A 29 -7.75 -19.40 -15.25
CA PRO A 29 -7.75 -18.10 -14.55
C PRO A 29 -8.97 -17.25 -14.97
N GLY A 30 -9.80 -16.86 -14.00
CA GLY A 30 -11.04 -16.10 -14.24
C GLY A 30 -12.32 -16.94 -14.44
N ARG A 31 -12.26 -18.27 -14.35
CA ARG A 31 -13.43 -19.18 -14.41
C ARG A 31 -13.51 -20.06 -13.15
N GLU A 32 -13.26 -19.44 -11.99
CA GLU A 32 -13.47 -20.06 -10.69
C GLU A 32 -14.99 -20.02 -10.36
N ALA A 33 -15.48 -20.99 -9.60
CA ALA A 33 -16.90 -21.29 -9.42
C ALA A 33 -17.68 -20.30 -8.52
N ASP A 34 -17.20 -19.06 -8.36
CA ASP A 34 -17.92 -18.03 -7.61
C ASP A 34 -18.39 -16.92 -8.56
N ASP A 35 -19.64 -17.10 -8.98
CA ASP A 35 -20.50 -16.11 -9.64
C ASP A 35 -20.67 -14.86 -8.74
N GLU A 36 -19.76 -13.90 -8.84
CA GLU A 36 -20.12 -12.49 -8.75
C GLU A 36 -19.37 -11.71 -9.83
N ASP A 37 -20.07 -11.43 -10.93
CA ASP A 37 -19.66 -10.49 -11.97
C ASP A 37 -19.01 -9.25 -11.35
N VAL A 38 -17.76 -8.98 -11.75
CA VAL A 38 -17.10 -7.69 -11.52
C VAL A 38 -17.90 -6.62 -12.26
N LYS A 39 -18.93 -6.08 -11.62
CA LYS A 39 -19.70 -4.95 -12.13
C LYS A 39 -18.78 -3.73 -12.18
N LEU A 40 -18.41 -3.33 -13.39
CA LEU A 40 -17.69 -2.09 -13.68
C LEU A 40 -18.48 -0.90 -13.13
N ILE A 41 -18.05 -0.37 -11.99
CA ILE A 41 -18.68 0.78 -11.35
C ILE A 41 -18.39 2.03 -12.19
N ASN A 42 -19.44 2.76 -12.59
CA ASN A 42 -19.29 3.97 -13.40
C ASN A 42 -18.62 5.10 -12.58
N LYS A 43 -17.85 5.97 -13.24
CA LYS A 43 -17.02 7.06 -12.66
C LYS A 43 -17.80 7.99 -11.70
N LYS A 44 -19.12 8.14 -11.89
CA LYS A 44 -20.00 8.90 -10.98
C LYS A 44 -20.27 8.17 -9.66
N GLN A 45 -20.46 6.85 -9.70
CA GLN A 45 -20.67 6.02 -8.51
C GLN A 45 -19.37 5.89 -7.69
N TYR A 46 -18.20 5.87 -8.34
CA TYR A 46 -16.91 5.95 -7.65
C TYR A 46 -16.76 7.25 -6.84
N LYS A 47 -17.07 8.40 -7.46
CA LYS A 47 -16.99 9.71 -6.78
C LYS A 47 -18.01 9.87 -5.65
N GLN A 48 -19.21 9.28 -5.78
CA GLN A 48 -20.22 9.30 -4.71
C GLN A 48 -19.82 8.41 -3.52
N LYS A 49 -19.23 7.24 -3.77
CA LYS A 49 -18.68 6.39 -2.70
C LYS A 49 -17.49 7.05 -1.98
N MET A 50 -16.62 7.74 -2.73
CA MET A 50 -15.50 8.50 -2.15
C MET A 50 -15.98 9.73 -1.34
N ALA A 51 -17.08 10.37 -1.74
CA ALA A 51 -17.66 11.47 -0.97
C ALA A 51 -18.37 11.00 0.32
N ALA A 52 -18.95 9.79 0.32
CA ALA A 52 -19.52 9.17 1.52
C ALA A 52 -18.44 8.78 2.54
N LYS A 53 -17.24 8.36 2.07
CA LYS A 53 -16.09 8.04 2.93
C LYS A 53 -15.58 9.25 3.74
N ALA A 54 -15.81 10.48 3.25
CA ALA A 54 -15.44 11.71 3.95
C ALA A 54 -16.42 12.15 5.06
N ALA A 55 -17.57 11.49 5.21
CA ALA A 55 -18.64 11.91 6.14
C ALA A 55 -18.81 11.01 7.39
N GLY A 56 -17.95 10.00 7.58
CA GLY A 56 -18.00 9.10 8.74
C GLY A 56 -18.48 7.69 8.42
N LYS A 57 -17.89 6.73 9.14
CA LYS A 57 -17.91 5.27 8.94
C LYS A 57 -19.30 4.70 8.65
N ASP A 58 -19.46 4.18 7.44
CA ASP A 58 -20.55 3.25 7.13
C ASP A 58 -20.09 1.85 7.50
N ALA A 59 -20.70 1.23 8.51
CA ALA A 59 -20.41 -0.15 8.92
C ALA A 59 -20.74 -1.18 7.82
N ASN A 60 -21.36 -0.74 6.72
CA ASN A 60 -21.63 -1.53 5.53
C ASN A 60 -20.61 -1.31 4.40
N ASP A 61 -19.46 -0.66 4.66
CA ASP A 61 -18.43 -0.55 3.64
C ASP A 61 -17.92 -1.96 3.26
N PRO A 62 -18.05 -2.38 1.99
CA PRO A 62 -17.58 -3.68 1.55
C PRO A 62 -16.08 -3.91 1.75
N TYR A 63 -15.27 -2.85 1.94
CA TYR A 63 -13.85 -2.97 2.25
C TYR A 63 -13.59 -3.27 3.73
N ILE A 64 -14.36 -2.65 4.64
CA ILE A 64 -14.28 -2.93 6.08
C ILE A 64 -14.65 -4.38 6.36
N ALA A 65 -15.77 -4.86 5.79
CA ALA A 65 -16.20 -6.24 5.97
C ALA A 65 -15.13 -7.26 5.48
N ARG A 66 -14.47 -6.96 4.35
CA ARG A 66 -13.37 -7.80 3.84
C ARG A 66 -12.13 -7.72 4.71
N ALA A 67 -11.76 -6.53 5.18
CA ALA A 67 -10.63 -6.32 6.07
C ALA A 67 -10.80 -7.08 7.38
N THR A 68 -11.97 -6.99 8.02
CA THR A 68 -12.30 -7.75 9.23
C THR A 68 -12.22 -9.25 8.96
N ALA A 69 -12.84 -9.72 7.88
CA ALA A 69 -12.79 -11.14 7.54
C ALA A 69 -11.35 -11.63 7.31
N TYR A 70 -10.53 -10.89 6.56
CA TYR A 70 -9.13 -11.27 6.34
C TYR A 70 -8.31 -11.25 7.63
N LEU A 71 -8.53 -10.28 8.53
CA LEU A 71 -7.88 -10.27 9.84
C LEU A 71 -8.23 -11.52 10.66
N ASP A 72 -9.52 -11.89 10.72
CA ASP A 72 -9.97 -13.08 11.44
C ASP A 72 -9.37 -14.36 10.82
N LEU A 73 -9.40 -14.47 9.50
CA LEU A 73 -8.85 -15.62 8.77
C LEU A 73 -7.33 -15.75 8.89
N LEU A 74 -6.61 -14.65 9.11
CA LEU A 74 -5.16 -14.66 9.36
C LEU A 74 -4.81 -15.02 10.82
N GLY A 75 -5.80 -15.28 11.67
CA GLY A 75 -5.60 -15.61 13.09
C GLY A 75 -5.66 -14.39 14.02
N GLY A 76 -6.30 -13.30 13.57
CA GLY A 76 -6.44 -12.04 14.28
C GLY A 76 -5.24 -11.11 14.12
N ALA A 77 -5.43 -9.84 14.49
CA ALA A 77 -4.39 -8.82 14.43
C ALA A 77 -3.09 -9.28 15.12
N SER A 78 -3.20 -9.92 16.28
CA SER A 78 -2.06 -10.41 17.07
C SER A 78 -1.18 -11.45 16.38
N ASN A 79 -1.68 -12.13 15.33
CA ASN A 79 -0.91 -13.11 14.59
C ASN A 79 -0.09 -12.50 13.44
N ILE A 80 -0.37 -11.25 13.07
CA ILE A 80 0.28 -10.56 11.95
C ILE A 80 1.53 -9.85 12.50
N THR A 81 2.70 -10.21 11.97
CA THR A 81 3.97 -9.58 12.31
C THR A 81 4.30 -8.42 11.37
N GLU A 82 3.97 -8.60 10.09
CA GLU A 82 4.21 -7.61 9.05
C GLU A 82 3.08 -7.65 8.05
N LEU A 83 2.65 -6.48 7.60
CA LEU A 83 1.60 -6.32 6.61
C LEU A 83 2.06 -5.34 5.54
N SER A 84 2.24 -5.82 4.32
CA SER A 84 2.57 -5.02 3.15
C SER A 84 1.61 -5.30 2.00
N SER A 85 1.60 -4.40 1.01
CA SER A 85 0.72 -4.54 -0.15
C SER A 85 1.47 -4.24 -1.44
N CYS A 86 1.05 -4.88 -2.52
CA CYS A 86 1.39 -4.51 -3.88
C CYS A 86 0.12 -4.07 -4.61
N ALA A 87 0.23 -3.74 -5.90
CA ALA A 87 -0.90 -3.34 -6.74
C ALA A 87 -2.11 -4.29 -6.72
N THR A 88 -1.91 -5.60 -6.54
CA THR A 88 -3.01 -6.60 -6.57
C THR A 88 -2.93 -7.67 -5.48
N ARG A 89 -1.92 -7.62 -4.60
CA ARG A 89 -1.66 -8.65 -3.58
C ARG A 89 -1.41 -8.02 -2.22
N LEU A 90 -2.02 -8.56 -1.18
CA LEU A 90 -1.63 -8.33 0.21
C LEU A 90 -0.55 -9.36 0.56
N ARG A 91 0.56 -8.90 1.09
CA ARG A 91 1.65 -9.72 1.62
C ARG A 91 1.59 -9.63 3.13
N VAL A 92 1.40 -10.75 3.79
CA VAL A 92 1.25 -10.84 5.23
C VAL A 92 2.29 -11.80 5.76
N SER A 93 3.11 -11.35 6.69
CA SER A 93 3.92 -12.23 7.50
C SER A 93 3.18 -12.53 8.80
N VAL A 94 3.01 -13.82 9.11
CA VAL A 94 2.33 -14.27 10.33
C VAL A 94 3.32 -14.93 11.29
N ALA A 95 3.04 -14.80 12.59
CA ALA A 95 3.83 -15.44 13.64
C ALA A 95 3.60 -16.96 13.64
N ASP A 96 2.34 -17.37 13.56
CA ASP A 96 1.89 -18.76 13.56
C ASP A 96 1.01 -19.09 12.34
N PRO A 97 1.52 -19.83 11.35
CA PRO A 97 0.76 -20.21 10.17
C PRO A 97 -0.33 -21.24 10.46
N SER A 98 -0.32 -21.93 11.61
CA SER A 98 -1.37 -22.90 11.97
C SER A 98 -2.68 -22.25 12.40
N LYS A 99 -2.67 -20.95 12.71
CA LYS A 99 -3.88 -20.17 13.04
C LYS A 99 -4.58 -19.61 11.81
N VAL A 100 -4.00 -19.80 10.63
CA VAL A 100 -4.53 -19.27 9.38
C VAL A 100 -5.59 -20.23 8.84
N ALA A 101 -6.73 -19.67 8.47
CA ALA A 101 -7.86 -20.41 7.95
C ALA A 101 -7.59 -21.00 6.54
N PRO A 102 -8.39 -21.99 6.09
CA PRO A 102 -8.26 -22.56 4.76
C PRO A 102 -8.51 -21.55 3.63
N ASP A 103 -7.83 -21.73 2.50
CA ASP A 103 -7.92 -20.86 1.31
C ASP A 103 -9.36 -20.65 0.81
N SER A 104 -10.24 -21.64 0.99
CA SER A 104 -11.66 -21.54 0.61
C SER A 104 -12.39 -20.42 1.35
N GLN A 105 -12.01 -20.13 2.60
CA GLN A 105 -12.63 -19.06 3.38
C GLN A 105 -12.14 -17.67 2.93
N PHE A 106 -10.90 -17.56 2.47
CA PHE A 106 -10.42 -16.33 1.84
C PHE A 106 -11.13 -16.08 0.51
N LYS A 107 -11.33 -17.12 -0.29
CA LYS A 107 -12.08 -17.03 -1.57
C LYS A 107 -13.53 -16.62 -1.36
N ALA A 108 -14.19 -17.18 -0.34
CA ALA A 108 -15.53 -16.75 0.06
C ALA A 108 -15.62 -15.25 0.43
N ASN A 109 -14.50 -14.65 0.83
CA ASN A 109 -14.38 -13.22 1.13
C ASN A 109 -13.80 -12.38 -0.03
N LYS A 110 -13.91 -12.89 -1.27
CA LYS A 110 -13.49 -12.23 -2.52
C LYS A 110 -11.97 -12.17 -2.74
N ALA A 111 -11.20 -13.06 -2.11
CA ALA A 111 -9.83 -13.30 -2.56
C ALA A 111 -9.86 -14.14 -3.84
N VAL A 112 -9.06 -13.76 -4.83
CA VAL A 112 -8.85 -14.54 -6.06
C VAL A 112 -8.08 -15.82 -5.73
N ASN A 113 -7.01 -15.68 -4.93
CA ASN A 113 -6.18 -16.82 -4.55
C ASN A 113 -5.35 -16.50 -3.31
N VAL A 114 -4.90 -17.55 -2.62
CA VAL A 114 -3.99 -17.45 -1.47
C VAL A 114 -2.77 -18.31 -1.73
N VAL A 115 -1.59 -17.76 -1.47
CA VAL A 115 -0.32 -18.46 -1.63
C VAL A 115 0.40 -18.50 -0.28
N HIS A 116 0.78 -19.71 0.15
CA HIS A 116 1.45 -19.93 1.42
C HIS A 116 2.94 -20.24 1.21
N HIS A 117 3.80 -19.49 1.89
CA HIS A 117 5.25 -19.65 1.91
C HIS A 117 5.75 -19.68 3.37
N GLY A 118 5.46 -20.78 4.08
CA GLY A 118 5.82 -20.92 5.48
C GLY A 118 5.10 -19.91 6.35
N LYS A 119 5.80 -18.86 6.78
CA LYS A 119 5.24 -17.75 7.56
C LYS A 119 4.76 -16.57 6.72
N ALA A 120 5.14 -16.51 5.44
CA ALA A 120 4.71 -15.47 4.53
C ALA A 120 3.50 -15.96 3.74
N ILE A 121 2.44 -15.17 3.71
CA ILE A 121 1.17 -15.47 3.07
C ILE A 121 0.86 -14.35 2.09
N GLN A 122 0.44 -14.69 0.88
CA GLN A 122 0.01 -13.72 -0.11
C GLN A 122 -1.46 -13.93 -0.44
N VAL A 123 -2.28 -12.92 -0.12
CA VAL A 123 -3.71 -12.92 -0.45
C VAL A 123 -3.89 -12.04 -1.68
N ILE A 124 -4.31 -12.63 -2.79
CA ILE A 124 -4.53 -11.92 -4.06
C ILE A 124 -5.98 -11.43 -4.06
N VAL A 125 -6.19 -10.12 -3.88
CA VAL A 125 -7.54 -9.52 -3.79
C VAL A 125 -7.90 -8.79 -5.09
N GLY A 126 -6.92 -8.27 -5.84
CA GLY A 126 -7.15 -7.47 -7.04
C GLY A 126 -6.98 -5.97 -6.80
N LEU A 127 -7.69 -5.12 -7.54
CA LEU A 127 -7.51 -3.66 -7.51
C LEU A 127 -7.96 -2.99 -6.20
N ASP A 128 -8.67 -3.73 -5.35
CA ASP A 128 -9.21 -3.26 -4.07
C ASP A 128 -8.19 -3.35 -2.91
N VAL A 129 -6.96 -3.81 -3.18
CA VAL A 129 -5.92 -4.01 -2.16
C VAL A 129 -5.62 -2.76 -1.33
N PRO A 130 -5.42 -1.57 -1.92
CA PRO A 130 -5.11 -0.37 -1.13
C PRO A 130 -6.20 -0.04 -0.11
N GLN A 131 -7.47 -0.16 -0.53
CA GLN A 131 -8.60 0.12 0.34
C GLN A 131 -8.69 -0.91 1.47
N VAL A 132 -8.51 -2.20 1.16
CA VAL A 132 -8.57 -3.25 2.18
C VAL A 132 -7.40 -3.13 3.17
N LEU A 133 -6.20 -2.76 2.70
CA LEU A 133 -5.04 -2.52 3.56
C LEU A 133 -5.31 -1.39 4.55
N ASP A 134 -5.82 -0.26 4.08
CA ASP A 134 -6.12 0.89 4.93
C ASP A 134 -7.12 0.54 6.04
N GLU A 135 -8.19 -0.18 5.69
CA GLU A 135 -9.17 -0.62 6.69
C GLU A 135 -8.59 -1.66 7.65
N MET A 136 -7.76 -2.60 7.16
CA MET A 136 -7.05 -3.56 8.04
C MET A 136 -6.15 -2.83 9.04
N ASN A 137 -5.38 -1.84 8.58
CA ASN A 137 -4.51 -1.04 9.44
C ASN A 137 -5.31 -0.29 10.49
N GLN A 138 -6.42 0.33 10.10
CA GLN A 138 -7.29 1.05 11.03
C GLN A 138 -7.86 0.11 12.11
N LEU A 139 -8.33 -1.07 11.73
CA LEU A 139 -8.85 -2.08 12.67
C LEU A 139 -7.75 -2.60 13.62
N MET A 140 -6.52 -2.76 13.12
CA MET A 140 -5.38 -3.19 13.94
C MET A 140 -4.95 -2.12 14.96
N GLN A 141 -4.96 -0.84 14.57
CA GLN A 141 -4.69 0.29 15.46
C GLN A 141 -5.77 0.42 16.55
N GLU A 142 -7.05 0.27 16.19
CA GLU A 142 -8.16 0.29 17.16
C GLU A 142 -8.07 -0.87 18.17
N SER A 143 -7.48 -1.99 17.76
CA SER A 143 -7.26 -3.17 18.60
C SER A 143 -5.98 -3.09 19.45
N GLY A 144 -5.21 -2.00 19.36
CA GLY A 144 -3.99 -1.77 20.14
C GLY A 144 -2.81 -2.65 19.73
N ASN A 145 -2.73 -3.05 18.45
CA ASN A 145 -1.73 -3.99 17.97
C ASN A 145 -0.79 -3.34 16.94
N ASP A 146 0.45 -3.08 17.35
CA ASP A 146 1.52 -2.42 16.57
C ASP A 146 2.26 -3.39 15.62
N ALA A 147 1.54 -4.12 14.78
CA ALA A 147 2.23 -4.87 13.72
C ALA A 147 2.99 -3.89 12.82
N LYS A 148 4.17 -4.29 12.32
CA LYS A 148 4.93 -3.47 11.38
C LYS A 148 4.18 -3.45 10.05
N VAL A 149 3.30 -2.47 9.90
CA VAL A 149 2.65 -2.17 8.62
C VAL A 149 3.70 -1.47 7.77
N SER A 150 4.37 -2.24 6.93
CA SER A 150 5.24 -1.71 5.89
C SER A 150 4.37 -1.47 4.67
N THR A 151 3.91 -0.23 4.46
CA THR A 151 3.40 0.19 3.16
C THR A 151 4.54 0.13 2.14
N GLU A 152 4.80 -1.05 1.58
CA GLU A 152 5.69 -1.26 0.43
C GLU A 152 5.03 -0.73 -0.84
N GLN A 153 4.86 0.58 -0.94
CA GLN A 153 5.10 1.23 -2.21
C GLN A 153 5.57 2.65 -1.97
N ASP A 154 6.89 2.85 -2.05
CA ASP A 154 7.59 4.06 -2.50
C ASP A 154 6.72 5.32 -2.41
N ASN A 155 6.44 5.81 -1.20
CA ASN A 155 6.10 7.21 -1.09
C ASN A 155 7.43 7.95 -0.97
N PRO A 156 8.01 8.47 -2.08
CA PRO A 156 9.27 9.19 -2.03
C PRO A 156 9.22 10.37 -1.05
N TYR A 157 8.02 10.83 -0.68
CA TYR A 157 7.83 11.90 0.29
C TYR A 157 8.07 11.46 1.73
N ILE A 158 7.82 10.20 2.11
CA ILE A 158 8.05 9.70 3.49
C ILE A 158 9.54 9.51 3.74
N GLU A 159 10.26 8.86 2.82
CA GLU A 159 11.71 8.66 2.94
C GLU A 159 12.43 10.01 2.97
N ARG A 160 12.02 10.93 2.07
CA ARG A 160 12.55 12.31 2.06
C ARG A 160 12.20 13.07 3.35
N ALA A 161 10.97 12.96 3.86
CA ALA A 161 10.58 13.62 5.10
C ALA A 161 11.39 13.10 6.30
N THR A 162 11.52 11.78 6.42
CA THR A 162 12.30 11.13 7.49
C THR A 162 13.76 11.56 7.41
N GLY A 163 14.36 11.48 6.21
CA GLY A 163 15.74 11.93 5.99
C GLY A 163 15.96 13.41 6.30
N ILE A 164 14.99 14.29 5.97
CA ILE A 164 15.07 15.70 6.35
C ILE A 164 14.99 15.87 7.87
N VAL A 165 14.07 15.19 8.54
CA VAL A 165 13.91 15.27 10.01
C VAL A 165 15.18 14.83 10.73
N ASP A 166 15.78 13.72 10.29
CA ASP A 166 17.04 13.22 10.84
C ASP A 166 18.17 14.24 10.67
N LEU A 167 18.30 14.81 9.47
CA LEU A 167 19.32 15.82 9.17
C LEU A 167 19.09 17.15 9.89
N LEU A 168 17.85 17.47 10.26
CA LEU A 168 17.54 18.64 11.07
C LEU A 168 17.83 18.43 12.57
N GLY A 169 18.33 17.25 12.98
CA GLY A 169 18.66 16.95 14.36
C GLY A 169 17.53 16.30 15.15
N GLY A 170 16.59 15.65 14.46
CA GLY A 170 15.45 14.94 15.02
C GLY A 170 14.21 15.81 15.26
N GLU A 171 13.09 15.16 15.55
CA GLU A 171 11.76 15.78 15.74
C GLU A 171 11.78 16.86 16.84
N GLU A 172 12.49 16.59 17.92
CA GLU A 172 12.67 17.49 19.08
C GLU A 172 13.39 18.81 18.75
N ASN A 173 14.12 18.87 17.63
CA ASN A 173 14.82 20.07 17.20
C ASN A 173 14.00 20.95 16.25
N ILE A 174 12.82 20.50 15.82
CA ILE A 174 12.00 21.21 14.84
C ILE A 174 10.84 21.91 15.55
N LYS A 175 10.72 23.23 15.35
CA LYS A 175 9.68 24.06 15.95
C LYS A 175 8.44 24.15 15.06
N ASP A 176 8.63 24.36 13.76
CA ASP A 176 7.56 24.37 12.77
C ASP A 176 8.10 24.08 11.37
N VAL A 177 7.20 23.56 10.53
CA VAL A 177 7.47 23.21 9.13
C VAL A 177 6.41 23.84 8.25
N ILE A 178 6.84 24.61 7.25
CA ILE A 178 6.00 25.36 6.34
C ILE A 178 6.32 24.95 4.90
N ALA A 179 5.28 24.60 4.15
CA ALA A 179 5.40 24.35 2.71
C ALA A 179 5.42 25.67 1.94
N CYS A 180 6.48 25.90 1.17
CA CYS A 180 6.54 26.90 0.11
C CYS A 180 6.44 26.20 -1.26
N SER A 181 6.16 26.95 -2.33
CA SER A 181 5.89 26.39 -3.67
C SER A 181 6.93 25.38 -4.19
N SER A 182 8.20 25.51 -3.80
CA SER A 182 9.27 24.56 -4.16
C SER A 182 10.23 24.23 -3.00
N ARG A 183 9.92 24.69 -1.79
CA ARG A 183 10.82 24.64 -0.64
C ARG A 183 10.10 24.18 0.61
N VAL A 184 10.80 23.41 1.43
CA VAL A 184 10.44 23.15 2.81
C VAL A 184 11.13 24.19 3.66
N ARG A 185 10.36 25.03 4.36
CA ARG A 185 10.89 25.95 5.35
C ARG A 185 10.71 25.35 6.73
N THR A 186 11.77 25.34 7.52
CA THR A 186 11.73 24.85 8.90
C THR A 186 12.33 25.86 9.84
N HIS A 187 11.78 25.98 11.05
CA HIS A 187 12.46 26.64 12.15
C HIS A 187 12.97 25.59 13.11
N VAL A 188 14.25 25.70 13.49
CA VAL A 188 14.89 24.78 14.42
C VAL A 188 15.21 25.43 15.77
N PHE A 189 15.24 24.64 16.84
CA PHE A 189 15.62 25.13 18.17
C PHE A 189 17.12 25.37 18.27
N ASP A 190 17.94 24.45 17.75
CA ASP A 190 19.39 24.53 17.73
C ASP A 190 19.96 24.24 16.34
N THR A 191 20.60 25.24 15.74
CA THR A 191 21.25 25.13 14.42
C THR A 191 22.50 24.26 14.46
N LYS A 192 23.09 23.99 15.63
CA LYS A 192 24.28 23.13 15.75
C LYS A 192 23.98 21.64 15.65
N LYS A 193 22.73 21.25 15.89
CA LYS A 193 22.27 19.86 15.72
C LYS A 193 21.99 19.51 14.26
N VAL A 194 21.90 20.52 13.38
CA VAL A 194 21.61 20.33 11.97
C VAL A 194 22.85 19.83 11.25
N ALA A 195 22.67 18.81 10.42
CA ALA A 195 23.71 18.19 9.63
C ALA A 195 24.30 19.16 8.58
N PRO A 196 25.51 18.90 8.07
CA PRO A 196 26.11 19.72 7.01
C PRO A 196 25.31 19.67 5.70
N ASP A 197 25.28 20.78 4.96
CA ASP A 197 24.57 20.92 3.66
C ASP A 197 24.92 19.83 2.62
N ALA A 198 26.11 19.24 2.71
CA ALA A 198 26.55 18.17 1.83
C ALA A 198 25.77 16.86 2.02
N GLU A 199 25.18 16.63 3.20
CA GLU A 199 24.40 15.44 3.51
C GLU A 199 22.96 15.56 2.97
N PHE A 200 22.37 16.76 3.06
CA PHE A 200 21.06 17.06 2.45
C PHE A 200 21.04 16.77 0.95
N LYS A 201 22.10 17.14 0.22
CA LYS A 201 22.24 16.89 -1.22
C LYS A 201 22.30 15.41 -1.59
N LYS A 202 22.78 14.54 -0.68
CA LYS A 202 22.93 13.10 -0.94
C LYS A 202 21.66 12.31 -0.63
N ILE A 203 20.95 12.70 0.42
CA ILE A 203 19.83 11.91 0.97
C ILE A 203 18.49 12.35 0.36
N VAL A 204 18.31 13.64 0.10
CA VAL A 204 16.98 14.20 -0.20
C VAL A 204 16.81 14.59 -1.68
N ASP A 205 17.88 14.43 -2.48
CA ASP A 205 18.04 15.06 -3.80
C ASP A 205 17.72 16.57 -3.74
N SER A 206 18.07 17.21 -2.62
CA SER A 206 17.82 18.63 -2.43
C SER A 206 18.75 19.44 -3.32
N TYR A 207 18.19 20.37 -4.09
CA TYR A 207 18.98 21.22 -4.98
C TYR A 207 19.86 22.20 -4.20
N GLU A 208 19.35 22.70 -3.08
CA GLU A 208 20.00 23.76 -2.28
C GLU A 208 19.43 23.80 -0.85
N VAL A 209 20.27 24.10 0.14
CA VAL A 209 19.88 24.40 1.53
C VAL A 209 20.35 25.82 1.84
N GLN A 210 19.44 26.66 2.33
CA GLN A 210 19.73 28.05 2.69
C GLN A 210 19.43 28.25 4.19
N HIS A 211 20.47 28.63 4.93
CA HIS A 211 20.35 29.02 6.34
C HIS A 211 20.06 30.52 6.41
N ARG A 212 18.98 30.90 7.10
CA ARG A 212 18.62 32.31 7.32
C ARG A 212 18.80 32.72 8.79
N ASP A 213 18.75 34.02 9.01
CA ASP A 213 18.71 34.62 10.35
C ASP A 213 17.46 34.11 11.12
N ASN A 214 17.61 33.88 12.44
CA ASN A 214 16.59 33.31 13.35
C ASN A 214 16.34 31.79 13.28
N ASN A 215 17.37 30.97 13.04
CA ASN A 215 17.27 29.51 13.01
C ASN A 215 16.25 28.98 11.97
N GLU A 216 16.06 29.72 10.89
CA GLU A 216 15.21 29.31 9.76
C GLU A 216 16.08 28.61 8.70
N ILE A 217 15.63 27.47 8.21
CA ILE A 217 16.30 26.65 7.19
C ILE A 217 15.32 26.40 6.05
N ASP A 218 15.68 26.88 4.87
CA ASP A 218 14.96 26.68 3.60
C ASP A 218 15.64 25.55 2.81
N ILE A 219 14.95 24.43 2.61
CA ILE A 219 15.42 23.26 1.84
C ILE A 219 14.67 23.20 0.51
N VAL A 220 15.37 23.26 -0.61
CA VAL A 220 14.78 23.19 -1.95
C VAL A 220 14.55 21.74 -2.36
N VAL A 221 13.30 21.28 -2.34
CA VAL A 221 12.91 19.88 -2.63
C VAL A 221 12.14 19.71 -3.94
N GLY A 222 11.78 20.81 -4.62
CA GLY A 222 11.05 20.79 -5.89
C GLY A 222 9.54 20.89 -5.73
N LEU A 223 8.78 20.52 -6.77
CA LEU A 223 7.32 20.69 -6.84
C LEU A 223 6.54 19.93 -5.75
N ASP A 224 7.17 18.91 -5.17
CA ASP A 224 6.56 18.07 -4.15
C ASP A 224 6.70 18.60 -2.71
N ALA A 225 7.15 19.86 -2.54
CA ALA A 225 7.41 20.44 -1.23
C ALA A 225 6.22 20.34 -0.27
N ALA A 226 4.99 20.53 -0.76
CA ALA A 226 3.79 20.40 0.05
C ALA A 226 3.61 18.98 0.61
N GLN A 227 3.82 17.95 -0.21
CA GLN A 227 3.64 16.56 0.19
C GLN A 227 4.72 16.15 1.20
N VAL A 228 5.96 16.59 1.00
CA VAL A 228 7.06 16.35 1.94
C VAL A 228 6.77 17.00 3.30
N VAL A 229 6.29 18.26 3.32
CA VAL A 229 5.89 18.93 4.57
C VAL A 229 4.74 18.23 5.27
N ASP A 230 3.73 17.78 4.52
CA ASP A 230 2.60 17.06 5.10
C ASP A 230 3.06 15.75 5.77
N GLN A 231 4.02 15.04 5.18
CA GLN A 231 4.63 13.87 5.81
C GLN A 231 5.50 14.25 7.02
N MET A 232 6.30 15.32 6.96
CA MET A 232 7.07 15.79 8.12
C MET A 232 6.17 16.14 9.31
N LYS A 233 5.00 16.76 9.06
CA LYS A 233 4.03 17.06 10.12
C LYS A 233 3.35 15.84 10.74
N GLN A 234 3.38 14.69 10.08
CA GLN A 234 2.90 13.44 10.64
C GLN A 234 3.94 12.74 11.52
N LEU A 235 5.22 13.10 11.35
CA LEU A 235 6.34 12.58 12.15
C LEU A 235 6.57 13.42 13.41
N LEU A 236 6.32 14.73 13.36
CA LEU A 236 6.46 15.68 14.49
C LEU A 236 5.27 15.65 15.46
#